data_AF-A0A3B0VP38-F1
#
_entry.id   AF-A0A3B0VP38-F1
#
_cell.length_a   1.000
_cell.length_b   1.000
_cell.length_c   1.000
_cell.angle_alpha   90.00
_cell.angle_beta   90.00
_cell.angle_gamma   90.00
#
_symmetry.space_group_name_H-M   'P 1'
#
loop_
_entity.id
_entity.type
_entity.pdbx_description
1 polymer ?
#
loop_
_entity_poly.entity_id
_entity_poly.type
_entity_poly.pdbx_seq_one_letter_code
_entity_poly.pdbx_strand_id
1 'polypeptide(L)'
;MFDVGFSEMFMILVIALIVIGPERLPAVAKKVGKFIGKAKRSFENIKREVQSELETEELNKRLAENNILQDTKDVVSEISDELKNIAKKGNEKIPETKDLNS
;
A
#
# COMPACT_ATOMS: atom_id res chain seq x y z
N MET A 1 -4.43 13.64 11.81
CA MET A 1 -5.78 14.02 12.32
C MET A 1 -6.69 12.79 12.46
N PHE A 2 -6.17 11.71 13.02
CA PHE A 2 -6.94 10.52 13.44
C PHE A 2 -6.22 9.97 14.67
N ASP A 3 -6.27 10.73 15.75
CA ASP A 3 -5.84 10.25 17.07
C ASP A 3 -6.99 9.42 17.64
N VAL A 4 -7.29 8.28 17.03
CA VAL A 4 -8.29 7.36 17.56
C VAL A 4 -7.60 6.57 18.66
N GLY A 5 -7.60 7.16 19.86
CA GLY A 5 -7.16 6.52 21.07
C GLY A 5 -8.15 5.46 21.53
N PHE A 6 -7.75 4.71 22.55
CA PHE A 6 -8.62 3.74 23.22
C PHE A 6 -9.90 4.41 23.74
N SER A 7 -9.81 5.65 24.20
CA SER A 7 -10.92 6.46 24.71
C SER A 7 -11.97 6.75 23.63
N GLU A 8 -11.55 7.21 22.45
CA GLU A 8 -12.47 7.47 21.33
C GLU A 8 -13.18 6.18 20.88
N MET A 9 -12.45 5.06 20.81
CA MET A 9 -13.03 3.76 20.43
C MET A 9 -14.08 3.31 21.44
N PHE A 10 -13.85 3.52 22.74
CA PHE A 10 -14.82 3.22 23.79
C PHE A 10 -16.06 4.11 23.71
N MET A 11 -15.89 5.42 23.48
CA MET A 11 -16.99 6.37 23.28
C MET A 11 -17.91 5.94 22.12
N ILE A 12 -17.32 5.59 20.98
CA ILE A 12 -18.06 5.09 19.81
C ILE A 12 -18.80 3.80 20.13
N LEU A 13 -18.16 2.88 20.88
CA LEU A 13 -18.78 1.62 21.29
C LEU A 13 -20.01 1.86 22.19
N VAL A 14 -19.92 2.78 23.16
CA VAL A 14 -21.06 3.16 24.00
C VAL A 14 -22.19 3.75 23.17
N ILE A 15 -21.89 4.67 22.24
CA ILE A 15 -22.90 5.26 21.36
C ILE A 15 -23.56 4.18 20.49
N ALA A 16 -22.77 3.26 19.92
CA ALA A 16 -23.27 2.16 19.13
C ALA A 16 -24.21 1.24 19.94
N LEU A 17 -23.88 0.96 21.20
CA LEU A 17 -24.73 0.20 22.11
C LEU A 17 -26.05 0.91 22.41
N ILE A 18 -26.05 2.24 22.53
CA ILE A 18 -27.28 3.01 22.79
C ILE A 18 -28.19 3.02 21.54
N VAL A 19 -27.62 3.27 20.36
CA VAL A 19 -28.37 3.40 19.10
C VAL A 19 -28.94 2.05 18.63
N ILE A 20 -28.11 1.01 18.66
CA ILE A 20 -28.48 -0.32 18.14
C ILE A 20 -29.10 -1.18 19.26
N GLY A 21 -28.66 -0.99 20.49
CA GLY A 21 -28.96 -1.85 21.63
C GLY A 21 -27.88 -2.93 21.85
N PRO A 22 -27.47 -3.21 23.11
CA PRO A 22 -26.46 -4.22 23.43
C PRO A 22 -26.85 -5.63 23.00
N GLU A 23 -28.15 -5.94 23.00
CA GLU A 23 -28.67 -7.24 22.59
C GLU A 23 -28.67 -7.43 21.07
N ARG A 24 -28.82 -6.34 20.31
CA ARG A 24 -28.95 -6.38 18.84
C ARG A 24 -27.62 -6.22 18.12
N LEU A 25 -26.65 -5.52 18.71
CA LEU A 25 -25.30 -5.38 18.18
C LEU A 25 -24.64 -6.72 17.82
N PRO A 26 -24.64 -7.76 18.68
CA PRO A 26 -24.06 -9.06 18.32
C PRO A 26 -24.84 -9.76 17.20
N ALA A 27 -26.16 -9.57 17.11
CA ALA A 27 -26.95 -10.13 16.02
C ALA A 27 -26.61 -9.47 14.66
N VAL A 28 -26.43 -8.15 14.65
CA VAL A 28 -26.01 -7.39 13.44
C VAL A 28 -24.58 -7.79 13.03
N ALA A 29 -23.64 -7.82 13.99
CA ALA A 29 -22.27 -8.24 13.73
C ALA A 29 -22.21 -9.66 13.16
N LYS A 30 -23.00 -10.60 13.70
CA LYS A 30 -23.11 -11.97 13.16
C LYS A 30 -23.66 -11.99 11.74
N LYS A 31 -24.65 -11.16 11.41
CA LYS A 31 -25.20 -11.07 10.04
C LYS A 31 -24.14 -10.54 9.08
N VAL A 32 -23.57 -9.37 9.37
CA VAL A 32 -22.51 -8.75 8.56
C VAL A 32 -21.32 -9.69 8.40
N GLY A 33 -20.86 -10.32 9.49
CA GLY A 33 -19.78 -11.29 9.48
C GLY A 33 -20.09 -12.52 8.62
N LYS A 34 -21.32 -13.04 8.63
CA LYS A 34 -21.75 -14.11 7.72
C LYS A 34 -21.72 -13.67 6.26
N PHE A 35 -22.14 -12.44 5.95
CA PHE A 35 -22.10 -11.91 4.58
C PHE A 35 -20.66 -11.74 4.08
N ILE A 36 -19.80 -11.10 4.87
CA ILE A 36 -18.38 -10.93 4.56
C ILE A 36 -17.69 -12.30 4.45
N GLY A 37 -17.98 -13.22 5.37
CA GLY A 37 -17.42 -14.56 5.36
C GLY A 37 -17.82 -15.37 4.12
N LYS A 38 -19.07 -15.24 3.66
CA LYS A 38 -19.54 -15.83 2.41
C LYS A 38 -18.84 -15.20 1.21
N ALA A 39 -18.77 -13.88 1.15
CA ALA A 39 -18.07 -13.17 0.08
C ALA A 39 -16.59 -13.62 0.00
N LYS A 40 -15.88 -13.63 1.14
CA LYS A 40 -14.49 -14.11 1.24
C LYS A 40 -14.34 -15.52 0.70
N ARG A 41 -15.22 -16.45 1.08
CA ARG A 41 -15.20 -17.83 0.55
C ARG A 41 -15.46 -17.88 -0.95
N SER A 42 -16.40 -17.08 -1.46
CA SER A 42 -16.65 -16.99 -2.90
C SER A 42 -15.43 -16.46 -3.65
N PHE A 43 -14.77 -15.42 -3.15
CA PHE A 43 -13.51 -14.92 -3.73
C PHE A 43 -12.38 -15.96 -3.68
N GLU A 44 -12.26 -16.70 -2.58
CA GLU A 44 -11.29 -17.79 -2.46
C GLU A 44 -11.57 -18.93 -3.44
N ASN A 45 -12.84 -19.28 -3.66
CA ASN A 45 -13.22 -20.31 -4.63
C ASN A 45 -12.95 -19.86 -6.06
N ILE A 46 -13.31 -18.63 -6.42
CA ILE A 46 -12.99 -18.03 -7.73
C ILE A 46 -11.47 -17.99 -7.92
N LYS A 47 -10.70 -17.58 -6.90
CA LYS A 47 -9.24 -17.61 -6.97
C LYS A 47 -8.71 -19.02 -7.23
N ARG A 48 -9.26 -20.04 -6.56
CA ARG A 48 -8.85 -21.45 -6.75
C ARG A 48 -9.22 -21.98 -8.13
N GLU A 49 -10.39 -21.62 -8.65
CA GLU A 49 -10.87 -22.03 -9.97
C GLU A 49 -10.06 -21.34 -11.08
N VAL A 50 -9.86 -20.02 -10.95
CA VAL A 50 -8.98 -19.24 -11.83
C VAL A 50 -7.54 -19.74 -11.77
N GLN A 51 -7.03 -20.15 -10.60
CA GLN A 51 -5.68 -20.71 -10.46
C GLN A 51 -5.58 -22.20 -10.85
N SER A 52 -6.72 -22.87 -11.01
CA SER A 52 -6.83 -24.24 -11.51
C SER A 52 -6.97 -24.28 -13.04
N GLU A 53 -7.53 -23.24 -13.66
CA GLU A 53 -7.60 -23.09 -15.12
C GLU A 53 -6.40 -22.29 -15.67
N LEU A 54 -5.92 -21.28 -14.93
CA LEU A 54 -4.67 -20.59 -15.19
C LEU A 54 -3.59 -21.27 -14.36
N GLU A 55 -3.07 -22.37 -14.89
CA GLU A 55 -1.80 -22.94 -14.46
C GLU A 55 -0.81 -21.78 -14.26
N THR A 56 -0.28 -21.70 -13.05
CA THR A 56 0.41 -20.56 -12.41
C THR A 56 1.67 -20.04 -13.12
N GLU A 57 1.88 -20.35 -14.40
CA GLU A 57 2.89 -19.77 -15.24
C GLU A 57 2.40 -18.50 -15.95
N GLU A 58 1.17 -18.41 -16.48
CA GLU A 58 0.80 -17.28 -17.36
C GLU A 58 0.54 -15.95 -16.64
N LEU A 59 0.04 -15.92 -15.40
CA LEU A 59 -0.11 -14.66 -14.66
C LEU A 59 1.24 -14.16 -14.11
N ASN A 60 2.11 -15.07 -13.67
CA ASN A 60 3.48 -14.73 -13.31
C ASN A 60 4.30 -14.33 -14.54
N LYS A 61 4.11 -15.00 -15.69
CA LYS A 61 4.68 -14.60 -16.98
C LYS A 61 4.15 -13.24 -17.38
N ARG A 62 2.84 -12.97 -17.40
CA ARG A 62 2.31 -11.65 -17.78
C ARG A 62 2.75 -10.54 -16.83
N LEU A 63 2.91 -10.81 -15.53
CA LEU A 63 3.47 -9.83 -14.58
C LEU A 63 5.00 -9.66 -14.72
N ALA A 64 5.72 -10.69 -15.19
CA ALA A 64 7.16 -10.65 -15.47
C ALA A 64 7.52 -10.20 -16.91
N GLU A 65 6.60 -10.36 -17.86
CA GLU A 65 6.67 -10.08 -19.30
C GLU A 65 6.14 -8.67 -19.60
N ASN A 66 5.25 -8.15 -18.75
CA ASN A 66 5.11 -6.71 -18.62
C ASN A 66 6.44 -6.18 -18.07
N ASN A 67 7.30 -5.72 -18.96
CA ASN A 67 8.60 -5.07 -18.72
C ASN A 67 8.54 -3.85 -17.79
N ILE A 68 7.42 -3.60 -17.09
CA ILE A 68 7.25 -2.54 -16.10
C ILE A 68 8.38 -2.57 -15.06
N LEU A 69 8.83 -3.76 -14.64
CA LEU A 69 9.96 -3.89 -13.71
C LEU A 69 11.32 -3.56 -14.36
N GLN A 70 11.48 -3.80 -15.67
CA GLN A 70 12.70 -3.50 -16.42
C GLN A 70 12.74 -2.00 -16.79
N ASP A 71 11.65 -1.48 -17.34
CA ASP A 71 11.44 -0.06 -17.65
C ASP A 71 11.59 0.80 -16.39
N THR A 72 11.04 0.36 -15.24
CA THR A 72 11.23 1.09 -13.97
C THR A 72 12.68 1.02 -13.50
N LYS A 73 13.36 -0.10 -13.68
CA LYS A 73 14.77 -0.26 -13.27
C LYS A 73 15.71 0.57 -14.15
N ASP A 74 15.45 0.66 -15.44
CA ASP A 74 16.23 1.44 -16.40
C ASP A 74 16.04 2.95 -16.16
N VAL A 75 14.79 3.40 -15.94
CA VAL A 75 14.50 4.79 -15.55
C VAL A 75 15.14 5.15 -14.21
N VAL A 76 15.09 4.26 -13.21
CA VAL A 76 15.72 4.50 -11.91
C VAL A 76 17.25 4.50 -12.00
N SER A 77 17.84 3.67 -12.87
CA SER A 77 19.29 3.66 -13.11
C SER A 77 19.73 4.96 -13.79
N GLU A 78 19.02 5.41 -14.82
CA GLU A 78 19.31 6.64 -15.56
C GLU A 78 19.21 7.87 -14.65
N ILE A 79 18.16 7.94 -13.82
CA ILE A 79 18.02 8.99 -12.79
C ILE A 79 19.16 8.90 -11.77
N SER A 80 19.55 7.70 -11.33
CA SER A 80 20.64 7.55 -10.35
C SER A 80 21.98 7.99 -10.91
N ASP A 81 22.25 7.70 -12.18
CA ASP A 81 23.48 8.13 -12.86
C ASP A 81 23.48 9.64 -13.14
N GLU A 82 22.34 10.23 -13.50
CA GLU A 82 22.18 11.68 -13.58
C GLU A 82 22.38 12.35 -12.22
N LEU A 83 21.76 11.85 -11.16
CA LEU A 83 21.93 12.36 -9.79
C LEU A 83 23.38 12.24 -9.32
N LYS A 84 24.06 11.14 -9.63
CA LYS A 84 25.48 10.93 -9.31
C LYS A 84 26.37 11.90 -10.09
N ASN A 85 26.05 12.16 -11.35
CA ASN A 85 26.76 13.14 -12.17
C ASN A 85 26.49 14.58 -11.73
N ILE A 86 25.27 14.92 -11.32
CA ILE A 86 24.91 16.23 -10.75
C ILE A 86 25.59 16.42 -9.39
N ALA A 87 25.59 15.41 -8.52
CA ALA A 87 26.30 15.45 -7.25
C ALA A 87 27.82 15.60 -7.44
N LYS A 88 28.39 14.92 -8.44
CA LYS A 88 29.81 15.02 -8.78
C LYS A 88 30.17 16.37 -9.42
N LYS A 89 29.32 16.90 -10.29
CA LYS A 89 29.49 18.20 -10.98
C LYS A 89 29.20 19.39 -10.07
N GLY A 90 28.36 19.22 -9.05
CA GLY A 90 28.08 20.20 -8.01
C GLY A 90 29.24 20.33 -7.01
N ASN A 91 30.01 19.27 -6.78
CA ASN A 91 31.17 19.29 -5.89
C ASN A 91 32.44 19.88 -6.55
N GLU A 92 32.39 20.22 -7.85
CA GLU A 92 33.50 20.83 -8.59
C GLU A 92 33.27 22.34 -8.90
N LYS A 93 32.18 22.92 -8.39
CA LYS A 93 31.87 24.36 -8.52
C LYS A 93 31.54 25.03 -7.19
N ILE A 94 32.31 24.72 -6.14
CA ILE A 94 32.51 25.67 -5.06
C ILE A 94 33.79 26.44 -5.40
N PRO A 95 33.70 27.61 -6.07
CA PRO A 95 34.83 28.53 -6.11
C PRO A 95 35.15 28.95 -4.69
N GLU A 96 36.31 28.52 -4.23
CA GLU A 96 37.10 29.24 -3.25
C GLU A 96 37.24 30.68 -3.74
N THR A 97 36.45 31.60 -3.16
CA THR A 97 36.73 33.03 -3.07
C THR A 97 35.58 33.72 -2.35
N LYS A 98 35.77 33.97 -1.06
CA LYS A 98 35.37 35.26 -0.53
C LYS A 98 36.49 35.82 0.34
N ASP A 99 36.98 36.96 -0.14
CA ASP A 99 37.65 38.01 0.62
C ASP A 99 39.15 37.83 0.89
N LEU A 100 39.91 38.34 -0.09
CA LEU A 100 41.10 39.14 0.13
C LEU A 100 40.87 40.20 1.23
N ASN A 101 41.85 40.32 2.13
CA ASN A 101 42.24 41.55 2.82
C ASN A 101 41.28 42.11 3.89
N SER A 102 41.62 41.89 5.16
CA SER A 102 42.10 43.00 6.02
C SER A 102 42.92 42.49 7.20
#